data_AF-F0F2P8-F1
#
_entry.id   AF-F0F2P8-F1
#
_cell.length_a   1.000
_cell.length_b   1.000
_cell.length_c   1.000
_cell.angle_alpha   90.00
_cell.angle_beta   90.00
_cell.angle_gamma   90.00
#
_symmetry.space_group_name_H-M   'P 1'
#
loop_
_entity.id
_entity.type
_entity.pdbx_description
1 polymer ?
#
loop_
_entity_poly.entity_id
_entity_poly.type
_entity_poly.pdbx_seq_one_letter_code
_entity_poly.pdbx_strand_id
1 'polypeptide(L)'
;MKKIHLSAIIAALVLSACSAPNPASGVSGGRSGYTLAQQHWSDVTKIRAEARRIGAKVRDGQMTKVQAAQHLNRFRLRTSGSNIVDDSVYEIYLQAMVDSQRGTITAAQSKAMIEHALRGWQQRWPHLNNKPNNPAFTNWLLEFMGMQPLQ
;
A
#
# COMPACT_ATOMS: atom_id res chain seq x y z
N MET A 1 10.60 50.17 -35.61
CA MET A 1 11.67 50.02 -36.62
C MET A 1 12.98 49.73 -35.91
N LYS A 2 13.49 48.49 -35.96
CA LYS A 2 14.92 48.20 -36.17
C LYS A 2 15.07 46.69 -36.36
N LYS A 3 15.40 46.33 -37.61
CA LYS A 3 15.94 45.03 -38.04
C LYS A 3 17.40 44.93 -37.54
N ILE A 4 18.03 43.75 -37.67
CA ILE A 4 19.48 43.39 -37.57
C ILE A 4 19.74 42.37 -36.44
N HIS A 5 20.47 41.26 -36.59
CA HIS A 5 20.87 40.42 -37.72
C HIS A 5 21.09 39.00 -37.16
N LEU A 6 20.88 38.03 -38.06
CA LEU A 6 21.29 36.64 -38.03
C LEU A 6 22.73 36.45 -37.51
N SER A 7 22.96 35.49 -36.62
CA SER A 7 24.24 34.80 -36.48
C SER A 7 23.99 33.37 -36.04
N ALA A 8 24.21 32.46 -36.98
CA ALA A 8 24.24 31.03 -36.76
C ALA A 8 25.54 30.65 -36.04
N ILE A 9 25.44 29.91 -34.94
CA ILE A 9 26.54 29.13 -34.39
C ILE A 9 26.01 27.71 -34.21
N ILE A 10 26.41 26.86 -35.15
CA ILE A 10 26.33 25.42 -35.07
C ILE A 10 27.42 24.99 -34.09
N ALA A 11 27.04 24.48 -32.92
CA ALA A 11 27.93 23.75 -32.04
C ALA A 11 27.40 22.33 -31.90
N ALA A 12 28.01 21.41 -32.66
CA ALA A 12 27.80 19.99 -32.54
C ALA A 12 28.43 19.51 -31.22
N LEU A 13 27.61 19.28 -30.20
CA LEU A 13 28.01 18.58 -28.99
C LEU A 13 27.84 17.08 -29.24
N VAL A 14 28.99 16.45 -29.46
CA VAL A 14 29.23 15.01 -29.48
C VAL A 14 28.57 14.30 -28.30
N LEU A 15 27.75 13.29 -28.61
CA LEU A 15 27.26 12.31 -27.64
C LEU A 15 28.44 11.48 -27.13
N SER A 16 29.00 11.84 -25.97
CA SER A 16 29.78 10.91 -25.16
C SER A 16 28.83 10.05 -24.35
N ALA A 17 28.44 8.91 -24.93
CA ALA A 17 27.84 7.81 -24.19
C ALA A 17 28.94 7.11 -23.38
N CYS A 18 29.15 7.54 -22.13
CA CYS A 18 29.84 6.71 -21.15
C CYS A 18 28.87 5.61 -20.70
N SER A 19 28.88 4.48 -21.41
CA SER A 19 28.28 3.24 -20.94
C SER A 19 29.09 2.74 -19.74
N ALA A 20 28.70 3.17 -18.54
CA ALA A 20 29.09 2.47 -17.34
C ALA A 20 28.52 1.05 -17.40
N PRO A 21 29.30 -0.01 -17.16
CA PRO A 21 28.73 -1.31 -16.88
C PRO A 21 27.94 -1.16 -15.57
N ASN A 22 26.62 -1.05 -15.70
CA ASN A 22 25.74 -1.37 -14.58
C ASN A 22 26.17 -2.78 -14.14
N PRO A 23 26.51 -3.02 -12.86
CA PRO A 23 26.42 -4.37 -12.38
C PRO A 23 24.95 -4.74 -12.61
N ALA A 24 24.71 -5.57 -13.62
CA ALA A 24 23.51 -6.35 -13.68
C ALA A 24 23.54 -7.12 -12.36
N SER A 25 22.84 -6.58 -11.34
CA SER A 25 22.46 -7.32 -10.17
C SER A 25 21.90 -8.61 -10.73
N GLY A 26 22.68 -9.67 -10.56
CA GLY A 26 22.46 -10.92 -11.23
C GLY A 26 20.99 -11.26 -11.08
N VAL A 27 20.36 -11.58 -12.21
CA VAL A 27 19.20 -12.45 -12.21
C VAL A 27 19.66 -13.71 -11.50
N SER A 28 19.49 -13.68 -10.18
CA SER A 28 19.61 -14.84 -9.32
C SER A 28 18.30 -15.57 -9.55
N GLY A 29 18.25 -16.25 -10.70
CA GLY A 29 17.35 -17.37 -10.94
C GLY A 29 17.72 -18.51 -9.99
N GLY A 30 17.54 -18.27 -8.70
CA GLY A 30 17.31 -19.29 -7.69
C GLY A 30 15.89 -19.08 -7.23
N ARG A 31 15.14 -20.15 -6.99
CA ARG A 31 13.86 -20.08 -6.29
C ARG A 31 14.13 -19.59 -4.86
N SER A 32 14.39 -18.31 -4.68
CA SER A 32 14.35 -17.68 -3.37
C SER A 32 12.89 -17.75 -2.97
N GLY A 33 12.58 -18.67 -2.05
CA GLY A 33 11.24 -18.78 -1.49
C GLY A 33 10.80 -17.40 -1.02
N TYR A 34 9.54 -17.06 -1.27
CA TYR A 34 8.96 -15.86 -0.69
C TYR A 34 9.12 -15.93 0.84
N THR A 35 9.54 -14.82 1.44
CA THR A 35 9.63 -14.69 2.89
C THR A 35 9.13 -13.31 3.30
N LEU A 36 8.46 -13.28 4.46
CA LEU A 36 8.05 -12.05 5.08
C LEU A 36 9.27 -11.30 5.63
N ALA A 37 9.17 -9.98 5.71
CA ALA A 37 10.14 -9.15 6.40
C ALA A 37 10.24 -9.58 7.87
N GLN A 38 11.44 -9.53 8.44
CA GLN A 38 11.69 -9.96 9.82
C GLN A 38 10.76 -9.25 10.84
N GLN A 39 10.48 -7.96 10.59
CA GLN A 39 9.62 -7.13 11.42
C GLN A 39 8.12 -7.28 11.14
N HIS A 40 7.70 -8.08 10.15
CA HIS A 40 6.33 -8.12 9.65
C HIS A 40 5.27 -8.30 10.75
N TRP A 41 5.40 -9.34 11.57
CA TRP A 41 4.42 -9.62 12.64
C TRP A 41 4.45 -8.57 13.76
N SER A 42 5.59 -7.91 13.97
CA SER A 42 5.69 -6.77 14.88
C SER A 42 4.91 -5.57 14.32
N ASP A 43 4.96 -5.35 13.00
CA ASP A 43 4.25 -4.27 12.32
C ASP A 43 2.74 -4.53 12.28
N VAL A 44 2.30 -5.77 12.01
CA VAL A 44 0.91 -6.22 12.16
C VAL A 44 0.41 -5.90 13.58
N THR A 45 1.21 -6.19 14.60
CA THR A 45 0.86 -5.94 16.00
C THR A 45 0.75 -4.44 16.33
N LYS A 46 1.66 -3.61 15.81
CA LYS A 46 1.58 -2.14 15.94
C LYS A 46 0.31 -1.59 15.30
N ILE A 47 0.00 -2.03 14.07
CA ILE A 47 -1.21 -1.62 13.34
C ILE A 47 -2.47 -2.05 14.11
N ARG A 48 -2.49 -3.28 14.65
CA ARG A 48 -3.61 -3.78 15.47
C ARG A 48 -3.84 -2.93 16.72
N ALA A 49 -2.77 -2.60 17.45
CA ALA A 49 -2.85 -1.77 18.64
C ALA A 49 -3.38 -0.36 18.30
N GLU A 50 -2.89 0.23 17.22
CA GLU A 50 -3.33 1.54 16.78
C GLU A 50 -4.79 1.54 16.32
N ALA A 51 -5.20 0.55 15.54
CA ALA A 51 -6.58 0.37 15.10
C ALA A 51 -7.55 0.25 16.29
N ARG A 52 -7.17 -0.48 17.34
CA ARG A 52 -7.95 -0.56 18.60
C ARG A 52 -8.05 0.81 19.28
N ARG A 53 -6.93 1.53 19.38
CA ARG A 53 -6.86 2.86 20.02
C ARG A 53 -7.76 3.87 19.32
N ILE A 54 -7.72 3.95 17.99
CA ILE A 54 -8.58 4.88 17.22
C ILE A 54 -10.03 4.39 17.15
N GLY A 55 -10.27 3.07 17.13
CA GLY A 55 -11.61 2.50 17.17
C GLY A 55 -12.37 2.86 18.45
N ALA A 56 -11.67 2.91 19.60
CA ALA A 56 -12.25 3.42 20.85
C ALA A 56 -12.69 4.88 20.70
N LYS A 57 -11.83 5.74 20.14
CA LYS A 57 -12.18 7.16 19.88
C LYS A 57 -13.39 7.33 18.97
N VAL A 58 -13.57 6.43 17.99
CA VAL A 58 -14.75 6.42 17.12
C VAL A 58 -16.01 6.06 17.90
N ARG A 59 -15.96 4.99 18.69
CA ARG A 59 -17.07 4.57 19.54
C ARG A 59 -17.48 5.65 20.54
N ASP A 60 -16.50 6.36 21.10
CA ASP A 60 -16.71 7.39 22.11
C ASP A 60 -17.10 8.76 21.47
N GLY A 61 -17.32 8.82 20.16
CA GLY A 61 -17.74 10.03 19.43
C GLY A 61 -16.66 11.09 19.24
N GLN A 62 -15.42 10.81 19.64
CA GLN A 62 -14.28 11.75 19.56
C GLN A 62 -13.64 11.81 18.17
N MET A 63 -13.97 10.86 17.29
CA MET A 63 -13.40 10.74 15.95
C MET A 63 -14.43 10.10 15.00
N THR A 64 -14.49 10.56 13.75
CA THR A 64 -15.35 9.93 12.73
C THR A 64 -14.68 8.67 12.14
N LYS A 65 -15.46 7.75 11.55
CA LYS A 65 -14.91 6.54 10.89
C LYS A 65 -13.91 6.91 9.79
N VAL A 66 -14.21 7.96 9.02
CA VAL A 66 -13.32 8.46 7.96
C VAL A 66 -12.03 9.04 8.52
N GLN A 67 -12.10 9.83 9.60
CA GLN A 67 -10.89 10.34 10.27
C GLN A 67 -10.01 9.21 10.82
N ALA A 68 -10.63 8.17 11.39
CA ALA A 68 -9.91 6.99 11.87
C ALA A 68 -9.22 6.25 10.71
N ALA A 69 -9.92 6.02 9.59
CA ALA A 69 -9.33 5.37 8.43
C ALA A 69 -8.12 6.16 7.88
N GLN A 70 -8.26 7.48 7.74
CA GLN A 70 -7.16 8.34 7.30
C GLN A 70 -5.99 8.35 8.29
N HIS A 71 -6.26 8.30 9.60
CA HIS A 71 -5.23 8.17 10.62
C HIS A 71 -4.46 6.84 10.45
N LEU A 72 -5.20 5.74 10.31
CA LEU A 72 -4.64 4.42 10.15
C LEU A 72 -3.80 4.32 8.88
N ASN A 73 -4.18 5.01 7.79
CA ASN A 73 -3.39 5.11 6.57
C ASN A 73 -2.00 5.68 6.83
N ARG A 74 -1.95 6.85 7.47
CA ARG A 74 -0.68 7.52 7.79
C ARG A 74 0.16 6.65 8.72
N PHE A 75 -0.47 5.94 9.65
CA PHE A 75 0.21 5.03 10.54
C PHE A 75 0.81 3.82 9.81
N ARG A 76 0.03 3.12 8.96
CA ARG A 76 0.54 1.98 8.19
C ARG A 76 1.70 2.38 7.28
N LEU A 77 1.62 3.54 6.64
CA LEU A 77 2.67 4.01 5.73
C LEU A 77 3.99 4.25 6.45
N ARG A 78 3.95 4.74 7.71
CA ARG A 78 5.15 4.87 8.55
C ARG A 78 5.65 3.54 9.12
N THR A 79 4.81 2.52 9.16
CA THR A 79 5.10 1.24 9.82
C THR A 79 5.58 0.19 8.82
N SER A 80 4.80 -0.09 7.78
CA SER A 80 5.08 -1.10 6.76
C SER A 80 5.46 -0.54 5.39
N GLY A 81 5.41 0.79 5.21
CA GLY A 81 5.65 1.43 3.92
C GLY A 81 4.46 1.32 2.96
N SER A 82 4.62 1.88 1.76
CA SER A 82 3.69 1.68 0.65
C SER A 82 4.00 0.37 -0.05
N ASN A 83 2.95 -0.36 -0.42
CA ASN A 83 3.03 -1.56 -1.24
C ASN A 83 1.68 -1.82 -1.90
N ILE A 84 1.70 -2.47 -3.07
CA ILE A 84 0.51 -2.66 -3.92
C ILE A 84 -0.65 -3.37 -3.20
N VAL A 85 -0.35 -4.27 -2.26
CA VAL A 85 -1.37 -5.05 -1.55
C VAL A 85 -2.02 -4.19 -0.48
N ASP A 86 -1.24 -3.60 0.42
CA ASP A 86 -1.78 -2.75 1.50
C ASP A 86 -2.45 -1.49 0.95
N ASP A 87 -1.89 -0.88 -0.10
CA ASP A 87 -2.44 0.35 -0.70
C ASP A 87 -3.83 0.08 -1.30
N SER A 88 -3.98 -0.99 -2.08
CA SER A 88 -5.27 -1.34 -2.69
C SER A 88 -6.32 -1.82 -1.66
N VAL A 89 -5.92 -2.58 -0.64
CA VAL A 89 -6.84 -2.97 0.45
C VAL A 89 -7.27 -1.74 1.24
N TYR A 90 -6.36 -0.80 1.48
CA TYR A 90 -6.67 0.45 2.16
C TYR A 90 -7.69 1.30 1.39
N GLU A 91 -7.61 1.37 0.07
CA GLU A 91 -8.59 2.10 -0.75
C GLU A 91 -10.01 1.59 -0.53
N ILE A 92 -10.21 0.26 -0.58
CA ILE A 92 -11.51 -0.36 -0.34
C ILE A 92 -11.96 -0.15 1.12
N TYR A 93 -11.03 -0.28 2.07
CA TYR A 93 -11.30 -0.03 3.48
C TYR A 93 -11.78 1.42 3.72
N LEU A 94 -11.11 2.41 3.12
CA LEU A 94 -11.50 3.82 3.22
C LEU A 94 -12.88 4.04 2.62
N GLN A 95 -13.13 3.51 1.42
CA GLN A 95 -14.43 3.61 0.76
C GLN A 95 -15.54 3.05 1.66
N ALA A 96 -15.31 1.88 2.28
CA ALA A 96 -16.25 1.28 3.23
C ALA A 96 -16.57 2.22 4.40
N MET A 97 -15.56 2.89 4.95
CA MET A 97 -15.76 3.83 6.06
C MET A 97 -16.52 5.09 5.62
N VAL A 98 -16.26 5.61 4.42
CA VAL A 98 -16.97 6.76 3.86
C VAL A 98 -18.45 6.42 3.64
N ASP A 99 -18.73 5.33 2.97
CA ASP A 99 -20.11 4.92 2.65
C ASP A 99 -20.89 4.55 3.91
N SER A 100 -20.24 3.89 4.87
CA SER A 100 -20.83 3.55 6.17
C SER A 100 -21.15 4.81 6.99
N GLN A 101 -20.27 5.80 6.96
CA GLN A 101 -20.47 7.06 7.70
C GLN A 101 -21.60 7.91 7.11
N ARG A 102 -21.78 7.86 5.79
CA ARG A 102 -22.87 8.55 5.08
C ARG A 102 -24.21 7.82 5.17
N GLY A 103 -24.25 6.62 5.74
CA GLY A 103 -25.44 5.78 5.79
C GLY A 103 -25.79 5.13 4.44
N THR A 104 -24.90 5.21 3.44
CA THR A 104 -25.09 4.58 2.12
C THR A 104 -25.05 3.06 2.22
N ILE A 105 -24.22 2.53 3.12
CA ILE A 105 -24.14 1.10 3.42
C ILE A 105 -24.17 0.84 4.93
N THR A 106 -24.71 -0.31 5.30
CA THR A 106 -24.69 -0.80 6.69
C THR A 106 -23.29 -1.24 7.10
N ALA A 107 -23.10 -1.45 8.41
CA ALA A 107 -21.86 -2.04 8.94
C ALA A 107 -21.61 -3.46 8.37
N ALA A 108 -22.67 -4.26 8.18
CA ALA A 108 -22.57 -5.59 7.60
C ALA A 108 -22.10 -5.54 6.14
N GLN A 109 -22.67 -4.63 5.33
CA GLN A 109 -22.24 -4.41 3.94
C GLN A 109 -20.80 -3.90 3.86
N SER A 110 -20.41 -3.00 4.77
CA SER A 110 -19.02 -2.52 4.86
C SER A 110 -18.05 -3.67 5.12
N LYS A 111 -18.40 -4.55 6.06
CA LYS A 111 -17.62 -5.76 6.38
C LYS A 111 -17.52 -6.68 5.17
N ALA A 112 -18.63 -6.94 4.48
CA ALA A 112 -18.66 -7.80 3.29
C ALA A 112 -17.80 -7.24 2.14
N MET A 113 -17.81 -5.92 1.93
CA MET A 113 -16.99 -5.28 0.90
C MET A 113 -15.49 -5.45 1.18
N ILE A 114 -15.07 -5.27 2.43
CA ILE A 114 -13.69 -5.52 2.86
C ILE A 114 -13.34 -7.00 2.70
N GLU A 115 -14.21 -7.91 3.15
CA GLU A 115 -13.99 -9.35 3.04
C GLU A 115 -13.78 -9.80 1.58
N HIS A 116 -14.60 -9.30 0.66
CA HIS A 116 -14.48 -9.61 -0.76
C HIS A 116 -13.14 -9.15 -1.34
N ALA A 117 -12.67 -7.95 -0.98
CA ALA A 117 -11.36 -7.47 -1.41
C ALA A 117 -10.21 -8.34 -0.87
N LEU A 118 -10.29 -8.76 0.40
CA LEU A 118 -9.32 -9.66 1.02
C LEU A 118 -9.29 -11.03 0.36
N ARG A 119 -10.45 -11.63 0.07
CA ARG A 119 -10.54 -12.91 -0.65
C ARG A 119 -9.92 -12.81 -2.04
N GLY A 120 -10.17 -11.72 -2.75
CA GLY A 120 -9.55 -11.46 -4.05
C GLY A 120 -8.01 -11.42 -3.95
N TRP A 121 -7.46 -10.81 -2.90
CA TRP A 121 -6.02 -10.81 -2.67
C TRP A 121 -5.47 -12.18 -2.30
N GLN A 122 -6.15 -12.96 -1.46
CA GLN A 122 -5.75 -14.34 -1.15
C GLN A 122 -5.69 -15.22 -2.39
N GLN A 123 -6.64 -15.07 -3.32
CA GLN A 123 -6.65 -15.82 -4.59
C GLN A 123 -5.51 -15.41 -5.53
N ARG A 124 -5.21 -14.11 -5.61
CA ARG A 124 -4.11 -13.59 -6.45
C ARG A 124 -2.73 -13.90 -5.85
N TRP A 125 -2.65 -14.06 -4.54
CA TRP A 125 -1.40 -14.12 -3.79
C TRP A 125 -0.43 -15.19 -4.32
N PRO A 126 -0.81 -16.47 -4.51
CA PRO A 126 0.11 -17.49 -5.02
C PRO A 126 0.75 -17.11 -6.37
N HIS A 127 -0.01 -16.44 -7.23
CA HIS A 127 0.37 -16.08 -8.59
C HIS A 127 1.03 -14.68 -8.72
N LEU A 128 1.18 -13.96 -7.61
CA LEU A 128 1.82 -12.65 -7.63
C LEU A 128 3.34 -12.82 -7.78
N ASN A 129 3.92 -12.27 -8.84
CA ASN A 129 5.36 -12.36 -9.11
C ASN A 129 6.20 -11.49 -8.15
N ASN A 130 5.78 -10.24 -7.96
CA ASN A 130 6.48 -9.27 -7.10
C ASN A 130 5.71 -9.11 -5.77
N LYS A 131 5.70 -10.16 -4.95
CA LYS A 131 5.05 -10.12 -3.63
C LYS A 131 5.76 -9.11 -2.73
N PRO A 132 5.05 -8.14 -2.13
CA PRO A 132 5.65 -7.32 -1.08
C PRO A 132 5.98 -8.20 0.12
N ASN A 133 7.15 -7.99 0.73
CA ASN A 133 7.56 -8.75 1.91
C ASN A 133 6.91 -8.25 3.22
N ASN A 134 6.20 -7.12 3.20
CA ASN A 134 5.56 -6.57 4.39
C ASN A 134 4.10 -6.10 4.16
N PRO A 135 3.14 -7.00 3.81
CA PRO A 135 1.72 -6.66 3.68
C PRO A 135 1.04 -6.57 5.06
N ALA A 136 1.60 -5.80 5.99
CA ALA A 136 1.20 -5.82 7.40
C ALA A 136 -0.21 -5.28 7.63
N PHE A 137 -0.64 -4.26 6.87
CA PHE A 137 -2.00 -3.76 6.99
C PHE A 137 -3.01 -4.79 6.53
N THR A 138 -2.74 -5.45 5.40
CA THR A 138 -3.62 -6.50 4.87
C THR A 138 -3.68 -7.71 5.78
N ASN A 139 -2.54 -8.17 6.32
CA ASN A 139 -2.51 -9.30 7.25
C ASN A 139 -3.19 -8.98 8.59
N TRP A 140 -3.04 -7.76 9.11
CA TRP A 140 -3.85 -7.31 10.25
C TRP A 140 -5.35 -7.39 9.96
N LEU A 141 -5.78 -6.93 8.78
CA LEU A 141 -7.20 -6.91 8.43
C LEU A 141 -7.75 -8.31 8.16
N LEU A 142 -6.96 -9.21 7.58
CA LEU A 142 -7.28 -10.64 7.45
C LEU A 142 -7.52 -11.29 8.81
N GLU A 143 -6.59 -11.11 9.76
CA GLU A 143 -6.75 -11.63 11.12
C GLU A 143 -7.99 -11.06 11.83
N PHE A 144 -8.22 -9.75 11.69
CA PHE A 144 -9.40 -9.09 12.25
C PHE A 144 -10.70 -9.68 11.71
N MET A 145 -10.68 -10.17 10.47
CA MET A 145 -11.80 -10.81 9.78
C MET A 145 -11.87 -12.33 10.00
N GLY A 146 -10.94 -12.92 10.76
CA GLY A 146 -10.86 -14.37 10.98
C GLY A 146 -10.38 -15.16 9.76
N MET A 147 -9.63 -14.50 8.86
CA MET A 147 -9.13 -15.07 7.62
C MET A 147 -7.65 -15.43 7.72
N GLN A 148 -7.18 -16.33 6.85
CA GLN A 148 -5.77 -16.72 6.79
C GLN A 148 -4.89 -15.57 6.24
N PRO A 149 -3.77 -15.23 6.90
CA PRO A 149 -2.83 -14.23 6.41
C PRO A 149 -2.19 -14.61 5.06
N LEU A 150 -1.68 -13.61 4.35
CA LEU A 150 -0.84 -13.78 3.16
C LEU A 150 0.59 -14.18 3.57
N GLN A 151 1.01 -15.38 3.16
CA GLN A 151 2.31 -15.99 3.49
C GLN A 151 2.89 -16.77 2.31
#